data_AF-A0A8S0PZE4-F1
#
_entry.id   AF-A0A8S0PZE4-F1
#
_cell.length_a   1.000
_cell.length_b   1.000
_cell.length_c   1.000
_cell.angle_alpha   90.00
_cell.angle_beta   90.00
_cell.angle_gamma   90.00
#
_symmetry.space_group_name_H-M   'P 1'
#
loop_
_entity.id
_entity.type
_entity.pdbx_description
1 polymer ?
#
loop_
_entity_poly.entity_id
_entity_poly.type
_entity_poly.pdbx_seq_one_letter_code
_entity_poly.pdbx_strand_id
1 'polypeptide(L)'
;MKGRGPTRGKGTDDIVSAAGKISLEISKKLGRAIGNQQALLASECGYIVRYFAPLCYKRWIDIPYEEKNKLYDRVLAKFKLDLTVEHVHKCVNDTLARRYRDYRCRLKEKYFNGKTLDDAMKNCPTDIKQVDWDWLCQYWSTP
;
A
#
# COMPACT_ATOMS: atom_id res chain seq x y z
N MET A 1 13.67 16.06 -15.24
CA MET A 1 13.30 16.14 -13.81
C MET A 1 13.53 14.79 -13.16
N LYS A 2 14.47 14.68 -12.21
CA LYS A 2 14.70 13.46 -11.43
C LYS A 2 13.54 13.34 -10.44
N GLY A 3 12.59 12.44 -10.69
CA GLY A 3 11.51 12.17 -9.75
C GLY A 3 12.04 11.65 -8.42
N ARG A 4 11.37 11.98 -7.31
CA ARG A 4 11.71 11.42 -5.99
C ARG A 4 11.56 9.90 -6.03
N GLY A 5 12.51 9.18 -5.45
CA GLY A 5 12.43 7.73 -5.26
C GLY A 5 11.25 7.33 -4.36
N PRO A 6 10.86 6.05 -4.34
CA PRO A 6 9.74 5.57 -3.53
C PRO A 6 9.96 5.82 -2.03
N THR A 7 8.90 6.21 -1.31
CA THR A 7 8.95 6.43 0.15
C THR A 7 9.33 5.14 0.88
N ARG A 8 10.21 5.27 1.89
CA ARG A 8 10.77 4.15 2.67
C ARG A 8 10.26 4.08 4.13
N GLY A 9 9.15 4.73 4.45
CA GLY A 9 8.64 4.84 5.83
C GLY A 9 9.39 5.85 6.73
N LYS A 10 10.66 6.15 6.41
CA LYS A 10 11.55 7.00 7.22
C LYS A 10 10.94 8.27 7.80
N GLY A 11 10.12 9.00 7.04
CA GLY A 11 9.49 10.22 7.53
C GLY A 11 8.53 10.00 8.71
N THR A 12 7.80 8.89 8.74
CA THR A 12 6.97 8.53 9.91
C THR A 12 7.81 7.89 11.00
N ASP A 13 8.86 7.12 10.66
CA ASP A 13 9.81 6.57 11.63
C ASP A 13 10.48 7.66 12.47
N ASP A 14 11.01 8.70 11.82
CA ASP A 14 11.71 9.81 12.47
C ASP A 14 10.76 10.54 13.45
N ILE A 15 9.50 10.81 13.04
CA ILE A 15 8.50 11.44 13.92
C ILE A 15 8.15 10.52 15.09
N VAL A 16 7.93 9.23 14.83
CA VAL A 16 7.55 8.27 15.87
C VAL A 16 8.67 8.07 16.88
N SER A 17 9.93 8.04 16.44
CA SER A 17 11.08 7.96 17.34
C SER A 17 11.24 9.21 18.20
N ALA A 18 10.89 10.39 17.70
CA ALA A 18 11.08 11.66 18.41
C ALA A 18 9.90 12.03 19.33
N ALA A 19 8.66 11.76 18.90
CA ALA A 19 7.45 12.27 19.54
C ALA A 19 6.39 11.19 19.84
N GLY A 20 6.70 9.91 19.59
CA GLY A 20 5.75 8.82 19.68
C GLY A 20 4.74 8.80 18.52
N LYS A 21 3.67 8.00 18.67
CA LYS A 21 2.68 7.81 17.59
C LYS A 21 2.07 9.13 17.12
N ILE A 22 1.94 9.26 15.80
CA ILE A 22 1.43 10.45 15.11
C ILE A 22 -0.07 10.58 15.38
N SER A 23 -0.49 11.72 15.92
CA SER A 23 -1.92 12.04 16.08
C SER A 23 -2.53 12.33 14.70
N LEU A 24 -3.70 11.75 14.43
CA LEU A 24 -4.41 11.92 13.16
C LEU A 24 -5.92 11.91 13.44
N GLU A 25 -6.63 12.92 12.95
CA GLU A 25 -8.09 12.96 13.00
C GLU A 25 -8.67 12.55 11.64
N ILE A 26 -9.62 11.60 11.65
CA ILE A 26 -10.41 11.24 10.47
C ILE A 26 -11.76 11.92 10.58
N SER A 27 -12.08 12.80 9.63
CA SER A 27 -13.40 13.43 9.60
C SER A 27 -14.47 12.42 9.18
N LYS A 28 -15.46 12.17 10.04
CA LYS A 28 -16.64 11.35 9.70
C LYS A 28 -17.40 11.91 8.49
N LYS A 29 -17.52 13.24 8.38
CA LYS A 29 -18.22 13.90 7.26
C LYS A 29 -17.47 13.78 5.94
N LEU A 30 -16.14 13.94 5.95
CA LEU A 30 -15.33 13.91 4.73
C LEU A 30 -14.80 12.51 4.38
N GLY A 31 -14.85 11.56 5.32
CA GLY A 31 -14.32 10.20 5.15
C GLY A 31 -12.81 10.14 4.92
N ARG A 32 -12.07 11.17 5.34
CA ARG A 32 -10.61 11.27 5.16
C ARG A 32 -9.94 11.93 6.35
N ALA A 33 -8.65 11.67 6.50
CA ALA A 33 -7.81 12.40 7.44
C ALA A 33 -7.86 13.90 7.14
N ILE A 34 -7.91 14.71 8.20
CA ILE A 34 -7.85 16.16 8.13
C ILE A 34 -6.55 16.68 8.75
N GLY A 35 -6.10 17.84 8.30
CA GLY A 35 -4.86 18.45 8.75
C GLY A 35 -3.62 17.97 7.99
N ASN A 36 -2.46 18.45 8.44
CA ASN A 36 -1.20 18.33 7.72
C ASN A 36 -0.66 16.89 7.66
N GLN A 37 -1.13 16.00 8.53
CA GLN A 37 -0.67 14.61 8.64
C GLN A 37 -1.37 13.66 7.65
N GLN A 38 -2.37 14.12 6.88
CA GLN A 38 -3.03 13.32 5.84
C GLN A 38 -2.01 12.75 4.83
N ALA A 39 -1.04 13.56 4.41
CA ALA A 39 -0.01 13.15 3.47
C ALA A 39 0.91 12.06 4.06
N LEU A 40 1.14 12.07 5.38
CA LEU A 40 1.93 11.05 6.08
C LEU A 40 1.19 9.70 6.06
N LEU A 41 -0.09 9.67 6.40
CA LEU A 41 -0.89 8.44 6.33
C LEU A 41 -0.87 7.86 4.91
N ALA A 42 -1.14 8.69 3.90
CA ALA A 42 -1.21 8.23 2.52
C ALA A 42 0.14 7.72 1.98
N SER A 43 1.26 8.27 2.48
CA SER A 43 2.61 7.86 2.14
C SER A 43 3.00 6.56 2.84
N GLU A 44 2.65 6.46 4.12
CA GLU A 44 2.90 5.27 4.95
C GLU A 44 2.10 4.07 4.46
N CYS A 45 0.80 4.23 4.19
CA CYS A 45 -0.01 3.18 3.55
C CYS A 45 0.59 2.74 2.21
N GLY A 46 1.15 3.68 1.44
CA GLY A 46 1.85 3.37 0.20
C GLY A 46 3.11 2.53 0.43
N TYR A 47 3.90 2.86 1.45
CA TYR A 47 5.05 2.05 1.86
C TYR A 47 4.60 0.66 2.33
N ILE A 48 3.63 0.60 3.25
CA ILE A 48 3.12 -0.66 3.80
C ILE A 48 2.67 -1.61 2.69
N VAL A 49 1.89 -1.11 1.74
CA VAL A 49 1.42 -1.90 0.60
C VAL A 49 2.57 -2.42 -0.26
N ARG A 50 3.56 -1.58 -0.57
CA ARG A 50 4.66 -1.99 -1.46
C ARG A 50 5.51 -3.12 -0.89
N TYR A 51 5.68 -3.15 0.43
CA TYR A 51 6.64 -4.05 1.08
C TYR A 51 6.00 -5.22 1.82
N PHE A 52 4.71 -5.13 2.17
CA PHE A 52 4.07 -6.13 3.02
C PHE A 52 2.75 -6.68 2.50
N ALA A 53 2.10 -6.07 1.50
CA ALA A 53 0.83 -6.61 0.99
C ALA A 53 1.08 -7.81 0.06
N PRO A 54 0.28 -8.89 0.18
CA PRO A 54 0.33 -9.98 -0.79
C PRO A 54 -0.22 -9.50 -2.14
N LEU A 55 0.52 -9.74 -3.22
CA LEU A 55 0.15 -9.25 -4.56
C LEU A 55 -0.61 -10.31 -5.38
N CYS A 56 -0.62 -11.56 -4.93
CA CYS A 56 -1.27 -12.71 -5.54
C CYS A 56 -2.82 -12.73 -5.44
N TYR A 57 -3.45 -11.57 -5.23
CA TYR A 57 -4.91 -11.43 -5.15
C TYR A 57 -5.44 -10.43 -6.18
N LYS A 58 -6.52 -10.80 -6.87
CA LYS A 58 -7.11 -10.01 -7.97
C LYS A 58 -7.56 -8.64 -7.49
N ARG A 59 -8.31 -8.56 -6.41
CA ARG A 59 -8.80 -7.31 -5.82
C ARG A 59 -8.41 -7.22 -4.35
N TRP A 60 -8.36 -6.00 -3.83
CA TRP A 60 -8.14 -5.78 -2.40
C TRP A 60 -9.16 -6.52 -1.53
N ILE A 61 -10.43 -6.58 -1.97
CA ILE A 61 -11.49 -7.28 -1.22
C ILE A 61 -11.21 -8.78 -1.10
N ASP A 62 -10.49 -9.38 -2.05
CA ASP A 62 -10.19 -10.82 -2.09
C ASP A 62 -9.04 -11.21 -1.15
N ILE A 63 -8.27 -10.25 -0.63
CA ILE A 63 -7.20 -10.53 0.35
C ILE A 63 -7.84 -10.96 1.68
N PRO A 64 -7.40 -12.07 2.30
CA PRO A 64 -7.89 -12.52 3.60
C PRO A 64 -7.81 -11.43 4.66
N TYR A 65 -8.75 -11.45 5.59
CA TYR A 65 -8.83 -10.43 6.64
C TYR A 65 -7.58 -10.47 7.54
N GLU A 66 -7.04 -11.66 7.80
CA GLU A 66 -5.84 -11.89 8.60
C GLU A 66 -4.60 -11.26 7.96
N GLU A 67 -4.49 -11.29 6.63
CA GLU A 67 -3.42 -10.62 5.90
C GLU A 67 -3.60 -9.10 5.92
N LYS A 68 -4.83 -8.59 5.80
CA LYS A 68 -5.12 -7.15 5.93
C LYS A 68 -4.83 -6.65 7.35
N ASN A 69 -5.13 -7.43 8.37
CA ASN A 69 -4.87 -7.08 9.77
C ASN A 69 -3.39 -6.81 10.02
N LYS A 70 -2.49 -7.61 9.45
CA LYS A 70 -1.03 -7.35 9.53
C LYS A 70 -0.65 -5.98 8.95
N LEU A 71 -1.37 -5.51 7.94
CA LEU A 71 -1.17 -4.18 7.35
C LEU A 71 -1.78 -3.08 8.22
N TYR A 72 -2.96 -3.31 8.80
CA TYR A 72 -3.58 -2.40 9.76
C TYR A 72 -2.72 -2.22 11.02
N ASP A 73 -2.15 -3.29 11.56
CA ASP A 73 -1.24 -3.24 12.71
C ASP A 73 -0.02 -2.36 12.45
N ARG A 74 0.49 -2.37 11.20
CA ARG A 74 1.61 -1.49 10.79
C ARG A 74 1.20 -0.02 10.75
N VAL A 75 -0.03 0.28 10.32
CA VAL A 75 -0.57 1.64 10.41
C VAL A 75 -0.72 2.04 11.89
N LEU A 76 -1.29 1.17 12.73
CA LEU A 76 -1.49 1.43 14.16
C LEU A 76 -0.19 1.53 14.96
N ALA A 77 0.90 0.94 14.49
CA ALA A 77 2.23 1.13 15.07
C ALA A 77 2.72 2.58 14.94
N LYS A 78 2.26 3.32 13.91
CA LYS A 78 2.71 4.68 13.60
C LYS A 78 1.71 5.77 13.96
N PHE A 79 0.42 5.49 13.86
CA PHE A 79 -0.65 6.48 14.04
C PHE A 79 -1.51 6.17 15.27
N LYS A 80 -1.95 7.22 15.98
CA LYS A 80 -2.96 7.13 17.04
C LYS A 80 -4.34 7.10 16.39
N LEU A 81 -4.81 5.90 16.03
CA LEU A 81 -6.11 5.66 15.40
C LEU A 81 -6.84 4.54 16.13
N ASP A 82 -8.16 4.61 16.11
CA ASP A 82 -9.04 3.55 16.61
C ASP A 82 -9.79 2.92 15.43
N LEU A 83 -9.40 1.69 15.06
CA LEU A 83 -10.02 0.96 13.95
C LEU A 83 -11.31 0.24 14.36
N THR A 84 -11.71 0.30 15.64
CA THR A 84 -13.07 -0.15 16.03
C THR A 84 -14.13 0.84 15.56
N VAL A 85 -13.74 2.10 15.32
CA VAL A 85 -14.59 3.13 14.74
C VAL A 85 -14.71 2.95 13.23
N GLU A 86 -15.92 2.63 12.76
CA GLU A 86 -16.20 2.25 11.38
C GLU A 86 -15.64 3.24 10.33
N HIS A 87 -15.87 4.55 10.49
CA HIS A 87 -15.42 5.53 9.51
C HIS A 87 -13.88 5.70 9.48
N VAL A 88 -13.20 5.45 10.61
CA VAL A 88 -11.74 5.45 10.70
C VAL A 88 -11.19 4.22 10.00
N HIS A 89 -11.71 3.03 10.32
CA HIS A 89 -11.36 1.79 9.65
C HIS A 89 -11.56 1.88 8.15
N LYS A 90 -12.73 2.37 7.72
CA LYS A 90 -13.05 2.56 6.30
C LYS A 90 -12.03 3.48 5.62
N CYS A 91 -11.68 4.62 6.22
CA CYS A 91 -10.68 5.54 5.65
C CYS A 91 -9.31 4.87 5.46
N VAL A 92 -8.83 4.14 6.47
CA VAL A 92 -7.53 3.43 6.41
C VAL A 92 -7.58 2.33 5.36
N ASN A 93 -8.62 1.50 5.38
CA ASN A 93 -8.84 0.43 4.41
C ASN A 93 -8.90 0.95 2.98
N ASP A 94 -9.68 2.00 2.72
CA ASP A 94 -9.82 2.59 1.38
C ASP A 94 -8.50 3.20 0.88
N THR A 95 -7.72 3.78 1.80
CA THR A 95 -6.38 4.31 1.50
C THR A 95 -5.44 3.18 1.10
N LEU A 96 -5.37 2.09 1.86
CA LEU A 96 -4.56 0.91 1.53
C LEU A 96 -5.02 0.26 0.22
N ALA A 97 -6.32 0.08 0.02
CA ALA A 97 -6.91 -0.48 -1.19
C ALA A 97 -6.58 0.35 -2.44
N ARG A 98 -6.63 1.68 -2.32
CA ARG A 98 -6.20 2.59 -3.40
C ARG A 98 -4.72 2.42 -3.69
N ARG A 99 -3.87 2.40 -2.67
CA ARG A 99 -2.42 2.21 -2.84
C ARG A 99 -2.06 0.87 -3.44
N TYR A 100 -2.81 -0.19 -3.11
CA TYR A 100 -2.66 -1.53 -3.70
C TYR A 100 -2.89 -1.51 -5.20
N ARG A 101 -3.99 -0.88 -5.64
CA ARG A 101 -4.28 -0.70 -7.08
C ARG A 101 -3.23 0.16 -7.77
N ASP A 102 -2.93 1.34 -7.21
CA ASP A 102 -1.94 2.27 -7.76
C ASP A 102 -0.58 1.58 -7.97
N TYR A 103 -0.13 0.79 -6.99
CA TYR A 103 1.13 0.07 -7.06
C TYR A 103 1.14 -0.97 -8.17
N ARG A 104 0.11 -1.81 -8.25
CA ARG A 104 -0.01 -2.83 -9.29
C ARG A 104 -0.12 -2.23 -10.70
N CYS A 105 -0.82 -1.10 -10.86
CA CYS A 105 -0.85 -0.38 -12.15
C CYS A 105 0.55 0.06 -12.58
N ARG A 106 1.33 0.67 -11.67
CA ARG A 106 2.71 1.10 -11.97
C ARG A 106 3.63 -0.08 -12.30
N LEU A 107 3.45 -1.21 -11.61
CA LEU A 107 4.19 -2.42 -11.93
C LEU A 107 3.85 -2.93 -13.32
N LYS A 108 2.55 -3.01 -13.65
CA LYS A 108 2.09 -3.44 -14.97
C LYS A 108 2.64 -2.53 -16.07
N GLU A 109 2.52 -1.21 -15.91
CA GLU A 109 3.02 -0.23 -16.86
C GLU A 109 4.53 -0.36 -17.11
N LYS A 110 5.32 -0.50 -16.04
CA LYS A 110 6.79 -0.49 -16.15
C LYS A 110 7.35 -1.84 -16.58
N TYR A 111 6.81 -2.94 -16.06
CA TYR A 111 7.43 -4.25 -16.15
C TYR A 111 6.67 -5.23 -17.04
N PHE A 112 5.38 -5.03 -17.33
CA PHE A 112 4.59 -5.98 -18.12
C PHE A 112 4.16 -5.46 -19.50
N ASN A 113 3.61 -4.25 -19.58
CA ASN A 113 3.07 -3.70 -20.82
C ASN A 113 4.14 -3.67 -21.93
N GLY A 114 3.75 -4.13 -23.13
CA GLY A 114 4.62 -4.20 -24.30
C GLY A 114 5.65 -5.33 -24.28
N LYS A 115 5.60 -6.25 -23.31
CA LYS A 115 6.48 -7.42 -23.23
C LYS A 115 5.70 -8.70 -23.46
N THR A 116 6.40 -9.75 -23.91
CA THR A 116 5.86 -11.12 -23.89
C THR A 116 5.72 -11.60 -22.44
N LEU A 117 4.87 -12.60 -22.21
CA LEU A 117 4.71 -13.19 -20.87
C LEU A 117 6.04 -13.72 -20.32
N ASP A 118 6.78 -14.47 -21.14
CA ASP A 118 8.06 -15.06 -20.76
C ASP A 118 9.12 -14.00 -20.41
N ASP A 119 9.20 -12.93 -21.20
CA ASP A 119 10.12 -11.82 -20.92
C ASP A 119 9.73 -11.08 -19.63
N ALA A 120 8.44 -10.84 -19.40
CA ALA A 120 7.97 -10.18 -18.19
C ALA A 120 8.28 -11.02 -16.94
N MET A 121 8.05 -12.34 -16.98
CA MET A 121 8.30 -13.25 -15.84
C MET A 121 9.79 -13.32 -15.47
N LYS A 122 10.68 -13.33 -16.46
CA LYS A 122 12.16 -13.31 -16.23
C LYS A 122 12.66 -11.99 -15.65
N ASN A 123 11.94 -10.88 -15.86
CA ASN A 123 12.32 -9.54 -15.42
C ASN A 123 11.56 -9.11 -14.15
N CYS A 124 11.57 -9.96 -13.12
CA CYS A 124 10.98 -9.63 -11.82
C CYS A 124 11.66 -8.40 -11.19
N PRO A 125 10.90 -7.41 -10.70
CA PRO A 125 11.45 -6.34 -9.89
C PRO A 125 12.15 -6.88 -8.63
N THR A 126 13.30 -6.31 -8.26
CA THR A 126 14.13 -6.77 -7.12
C THR A 126 13.40 -6.78 -5.79
N ASP A 127 12.42 -5.90 -5.63
CA ASP A 127 11.70 -5.69 -4.37
C ASP A 127 10.42 -6.53 -4.27
N ILE A 128 10.19 -7.44 -5.23
CA ILE A 128 9.01 -8.31 -5.28
C ILE A 128 9.46 -9.77 -5.24
N LYS A 129 8.71 -10.61 -4.52
CA LYS A 129 8.93 -12.05 -4.52
C LYS A 129 8.55 -12.63 -5.88
N GLN A 130 9.39 -13.50 -6.44
CA GLN A 130 9.14 -14.11 -7.75
C GLN A 130 7.75 -14.75 -7.85
N VAL A 131 7.30 -15.46 -6.80
CA VAL A 131 5.96 -16.09 -6.76
C VAL A 131 4.80 -15.09 -6.91
N ASP A 132 4.91 -13.91 -6.28
CA ASP A 132 3.91 -12.84 -6.40
C ASP A 132 3.94 -12.24 -7.81
N TRP A 133 5.14 -12.09 -8.38
CA TRP A 133 5.34 -11.55 -9.72
C TRP A 133 4.81 -12.49 -10.81
N ASP A 134 5.09 -13.79 -10.72
CA ASP A 134 4.62 -14.81 -11.66
C ASP A 134 3.08 -14.82 -11.71
N TRP A 135 2.45 -14.78 -10.53
CA TRP A 135 0.99 -14.70 -10.43
C TRP A 135 0.43 -13.43 -11.11
N LEU A 136 1.07 -12.27 -10.87
CA LEU A 136 0.66 -11.01 -11.50
C LEU A 136 0.78 -11.04 -13.02
N CYS A 137 1.89 -11.57 -13.54
CA CYS A 137 2.13 -11.72 -14.98
C CYS A 137 1.07 -12.61 -15.63
N GLN A 138 0.78 -13.77 -15.05
CA GLN A 138 -0.28 -14.66 -15.53
C GLN A 138 -1.67 -14.01 -15.46
N TYR A 139 -1.96 -13.31 -14.36
CA TYR A 139 -3.21 -12.57 -14.22
C TYR A 139 -3.37 -11.48 -15.30
N TRP A 140 -2.29 -10.78 -15.66
CA TRP A 140 -2.35 -9.70 -16.66
C TRP A 140 -2.29 -10.17 -18.11
N SER A 141 -1.82 -11.39 -18.37
CA SER A 141 -1.83 -12.01 -19.71
C SER A 141 -3.18 -12.63 -20.06
N THR A 142 -4.05 -12.84 -19.07
CA THR A 142 -5.41 -13.32 -19.28
C THR A 142 -6.32 -12.16 -19.71
N PRO A 143 -7.14 -12.31 -20.77
CA PRO A 143 -8.09 -11.28 -21.23
C PRO A 143 -9.09 -10.81 -20.17
#